data_AF-A0A519UFP5-F1
#
_entry.id   AF-A0A519UFP5-F1
#
_cell.length_a   1.000
_cell.length_b   1.000
_cell.length_c   1.000
_cell.angle_alpha   90.00
_cell.angle_beta   90.00
_cell.angle_gamma   90.00
#
_symmetry.space_group_name_H-M   'P 1'
#
loop_
_entity.id
_entity.type
_entity.pdbx_description
1 polymer ?
#
loop_
_entity_poly.entity_id
_entity_poly.type
_entity_poly.pdbx_seq_one_letter_code
_entity_poly.pdbx_strand_id
1 'polypeptide(L)'
;MKNYIKIPVIFGLLAIFSSCEKFDENTNIDPNNPAKASGTQLIANAQLSLPGLSSSPYGVHYPQYLSNTSFTDNSRYTTINFSFYGFYTGPLANLENVINNPALDANEGPVNSQKAVAKILKAYYFWHMTDRWGPLPYSEALKGTDNYTPKYDSQQEIYNSLFTLLDEANATLATGGTIKNDIMY
;
A
#
# COMPACT_ATOMS: atom_id res chain seq x y z
N MET A 1 11.27 -74.92 -13.37
CA MET A 1 10.33 -74.08 -12.59
C MET A 1 10.15 -72.75 -13.32
N LYS A 2 8.91 -72.27 -13.34
CA LYS A 2 8.36 -71.25 -14.26
C LYS A 2 8.97 -69.86 -14.00
N ASN A 3 9.78 -69.33 -14.93
CA ASN A 3 10.31 -67.95 -14.87
C ASN A 3 9.27 -66.87 -15.25
N TYR A 4 8.02 -67.26 -15.52
CA TYR A 4 6.96 -66.38 -16.02
C TYR A 4 6.39 -65.42 -14.95
N ILE A 5 6.78 -65.57 -13.68
CA ILE A 5 6.33 -64.72 -12.56
C ILE A 5 7.12 -63.39 -12.49
N LYS A 6 8.30 -63.29 -13.12
CA LYS A 6 9.13 -62.07 -13.06
C LYS A 6 8.65 -60.93 -13.97
N ILE A 7 7.95 -61.26 -15.06
CA ILE A 7 7.44 -60.30 -16.05
C ILE A 7 6.27 -59.45 -15.53
N PRO A 8 5.23 -60.01 -14.85
CA PRO A 8 4.14 -59.19 -14.32
C PRO A 8 4.57 -58.28 -13.16
N VAL A 9 5.62 -58.66 -12.41
CA VAL A 9 6.18 -57.84 -11.31
C VAL A 9 6.89 -56.59 -11.83
N ILE A 10 7.62 -56.70 -12.96
CA ILE A 10 8.28 -55.55 -13.60
C ILE A 10 7.25 -54.59 -14.21
N PHE A 11 6.16 -55.11 -14.78
CA PHE A 11 5.08 -54.28 -15.33
C PHE A 11 4.28 -53.57 -14.22
N GLY A 12 4.10 -54.23 -13.06
CA GLY A 12 3.51 -53.61 -11.88
C GLY A 12 4.37 -52.50 -11.25
N LEU A 13 5.70 -52.60 -11.33
CA LEU A 13 6.62 -51.57 -10.83
C LEU A 13 6.65 -50.30 -11.71
N LEU A 14 6.46 -50.43 -13.03
CA LEU A 14 6.39 -49.28 -13.93
C LEU A 14 5.07 -48.50 -13.82
N ALA A 15 3.98 -49.13 -13.38
CA ALA A 15 2.69 -48.47 -13.18
C ALA A 15 2.68 -47.48 -12.00
N ILE A 16 3.68 -47.54 -11.11
CA ILE A 16 3.80 -46.64 -9.94
C ILE A 16 4.28 -45.24 -10.36
N PHE A 17 4.91 -45.11 -11.54
CA PHE A 17 5.38 -43.81 -12.05
C PHE A 17 4.31 -43.00 -12.80
N SER A 18 3.09 -43.53 -13.01
CA SER A 18 2.02 -42.79 -13.70
C SER A 18 1.06 -42.04 -12.76
N SER A 19 1.27 -42.08 -11.43
CA SER A 19 0.35 -41.47 -10.47
C SER A 19 0.77 -40.10 -9.96
N CYS A 20 1.73 -39.44 -10.60
CA CYS A 20 1.98 -38.03 -10.36
C CYS A 20 0.89 -37.24 -11.12
N GLU A 21 -0.28 -37.10 -10.50
CA GLU A 21 -1.21 -36.04 -10.90
C GLU A 21 -0.42 -34.73 -10.76
N LYS A 22 -0.24 -34.02 -11.88
CA LYS A 22 0.27 -32.66 -11.83
C LYS A 22 -0.69 -31.91 -10.91
N PHE A 23 -0.18 -31.41 -9.78
CA PHE A 23 -0.94 -30.59 -8.85
C PHE A 23 -1.79 -29.62 -9.67
N ASP A 24 -3.10 -29.70 -9.50
CA ASP A 24 -4.05 -28.86 -10.22
C ASP A 24 -3.59 -27.41 -10.06
N GLU A 25 -3.45 -26.68 -11.16
CA GLU A 25 -2.88 -25.33 -11.20
C GLU A 25 -3.63 -24.36 -10.25
N ASN A 26 -4.85 -24.76 -9.87
CA ASN A 26 -5.74 -24.07 -8.96
C ASN A 26 -5.48 -24.34 -7.46
N THR A 27 -4.61 -25.29 -7.10
CA THR A 27 -4.35 -25.66 -5.68
C THR A 27 -3.59 -24.56 -4.92
N ASN A 28 -2.85 -23.71 -5.64
CA ASN A 28 -2.09 -22.59 -5.07
C ASN A 28 -2.77 -21.23 -5.32
N ILE A 29 -4.04 -21.23 -5.71
CA ILE A 29 -4.85 -20.01 -5.78
C ILE A 29 -5.54 -19.86 -4.44
N ASP A 30 -5.14 -18.84 -3.66
CA ASP A 30 -5.80 -18.53 -2.40
C ASP A 30 -7.23 -18.05 -2.67
N PRO A 31 -8.27 -18.80 -2.27
CA PRO A 31 -9.66 -18.39 -2.51
C PRO A 31 -10.08 -17.20 -1.63
N ASN A 32 -9.31 -16.86 -0.59
CA ASN A 32 -9.64 -15.79 0.35
C ASN A 32 -9.04 -14.44 -0.05
N ASN A 33 -8.09 -14.42 -1.00
CA ASN A 33 -7.40 -13.21 -1.43
C ASN A 33 -7.60 -12.98 -2.93
N PRO A 34 -7.92 -11.75 -3.36
CA PRO A 34 -8.09 -11.47 -4.78
C PRO A 34 -6.75 -11.64 -5.52
N ALA A 35 -6.77 -12.35 -6.64
CA ALA A 35 -5.59 -12.58 -7.48
C ALA A 35 -5.04 -11.28 -8.12
N LYS A 36 -5.86 -10.22 -8.19
CA LYS A 36 -5.45 -8.87 -8.61
C LYS A 36 -5.96 -7.85 -7.60
N ALA A 37 -5.07 -6.99 -7.14
CA ALA A 37 -5.46 -5.83 -6.35
C ALA A 37 -6.16 -4.79 -7.25
N SER A 38 -7.41 -4.44 -6.90
CA SER A 38 -8.14 -3.36 -7.55
C SER A 38 -7.53 -2.02 -7.16
N GLY A 39 -7.16 -1.20 -8.15
CA GLY A 39 -6.55 0.11 -7.89
C GLY A 39 -7.48 1.04 -7.15
N THR A 40 -8.77 0.98 -7.47
CA THR A 40 -9.78 1.79 -6.79
C THR A 40 -10.03 1.37 -5.35
N GLN A 41 -9.96 0.08 -5.04
CA GLN A 41 -10.03 -0.40 -3.64
C GLN A 41 -8.79 0.01 -2.83
N LEU A 42 -7.60 0.00 -3.44
CA LEU A 42 -6.38 0.49 -2.79
C LEU A 42 -6.46 1.99 -2.47
N ILE A 43 -6.98 2.79 -3.41
CA ILE A 43 -7.27 4.22 -3.20
C ILE A 43 -8.29 4.39 -2.06
N ALA A 44 -9.41 3.67 -2.11
CA ALA A 44 -10.45 3.75 -1.09
C ALA A 44 -9.92 3.39 0.31
N ASN A 45 -9.06 2.37 0.40
CA ASN A 45 -8.41 2.00 1.67
C ASN A 45 -7.49 3.12 2.19
N ALA A 46 -6.74 3.77 1.30
CA ALA A 46 -5.94 4.92 1.68
C ALA A 46 -6.86 6.06 2.18
N GLN A 47 -7.91 6.40 1.45
CA GLN A 47 -8.87 7.43 1.85
C GLN A 47 -9.52 7.15 3.23
N LEU A 48 -9.84 5.88 3.51
CA LEU A 48 -10.40 5.46 4.80
C LEU A 48 -9.45 5.75 5.98
N SER A 49 -8.15 5.85 5.72
CA SER A 49 -7.13 6.16 6.72
C SER A 49 -6.96 7.67 6.96
N LEU A 50 -7.53 8.55 6.12
CA LEU A 50 -7.39 10.00 6.22
C LEU A 50 -7.89 10.59 7.56
N PRO A 51 -9.03 10.15 8.14
CA PRO A 51 -9.46 10.65 9.45
C PRO A 51 -8.44 10.42 10.57
N GLY A 52 -7.56 9.42 10.42
CA GLY A 52 -6.46 9.16 11.34
C GLY A 52 -5.42 10.28 11.41
N LEU A 53 -5.29 11.09 10.34
CA LEU A 53 -4.37 12.23 10.30
C LEU A 53 -4.88 13.41 11.13
N SER A 54 -6.20 13.57 11.23
CA SER A 54 -6.84 14.68 11.96
C SER A 54 -7.32 14.34 13.36
N SER A 55 -7.35 13.06 13.75
CA SER A 55 -7.91 12.60 15.04
C SER A 55 -6.93 12.71 16.22
N SER A 56 -5.74 13.27 16.00
CA SER A 56 -4.71 13.38 17.03
C SER A 56 -5.08 14.40 18.11
N PRO A 57 -5.20 14.00 19.39
CA PRO A 57 -5.48 14.94 20.48
C PRO A 57 -4.34 15.95 20.68
N TYR A 58 -3.13 15.66 20.21
CA TYR A 58 -2.00 16.58 20.29
C TYR A 58 -2.22 17.85 19.44
N GLY A 59 -2.98 17.74 18.34
CA GLY A 59 -3.31 18.87 17.46
C GLY A 59 -4.23 19.91 18.12
N VAL A 60 -4.93 19.54 19.19
CA VAL A 60 -5.77 20.48 19.98
C VAL A 60 -5.11 20.90 21.29
N HIS A 61 -4.30 20.02 21.90
CA HIS A 61 -3.64 20.32 23.17
C HIS A 61 -2.40 21.21 23.00
N TYR A 62 -1.56 21.00 21.98
CA TYR A 62 -0.33 21.80 21.81
C TYR A 62 -0.61 23.28 21.48
N PRO A 63 -1.60 23.60 20.63
CA PRO A 63 -2.04 24.99 20.43
C PRO A 63 -2.90 25.54 21.57
N GLN A 64 -3.17 24.73 22.61
CA GLN A 64 -3.96 25.10 23.80
C GLN A 64 -5.45 25.42 23.53
N TYR A 65 -6.05 24.82 22.49
CA TYR A 65 -7.50 24.94 22.27
C TYR A 65 -8.31 24.20 23.34
N LEU A 66 -7.78 23.07 23.83
CA LEU A 66 -8.36 22.27 24.90
C LEU A 66 -7.26 21.86 25.89
N SER A 67 -7.67 21.39 27.07
CA SER A 67 -6.76 20.75 28.02
C SER A 67 -7.49 19.66 28.80
N ASN A 68 -6.76 18.59 29.12
CA ASN A 68 -7.26 17.48 29.91
C ASN A 68 -7.23 17.79 31.41
N THR A 69 -8.24 17.35 32.14
CA THR A 69 -8.26 17.36 33.63
C THR A 69 -7.71 16.06 34.22
N SER A 70 -7.81 14.95 33.49
CA SER A 70 -7.24 13.63 33.79
C SER A 70 -6.45 13.13 32.57
N PHE A 71 -5.37 12.37 32.77
CA PHE A 71 -4.46 11.95 31.67
C PHE A 71 -3.86 13.16 30.93
N THR A 72 -3.08 13.97 31.65
CA THR A 72 -2.55 15.27 31.20
C THR A 72 -1.25 15.19 30.40
N ASP A 73 -0.85 13.98 30.01
CA ASP A 73 0.41 13.71 29.30
C ASP A 73 0.59 14.56 28.04
N ASN A 74 -0.47 14.69 27.25
CA ASN A 74 -0.48 15.52 26.04
C ASN A 74 -0.21 17.00 26.37
N SER A 75 -0.93 17.58 27.34
CA SER A 75 -0.75 18.98 27.75
C SER A 75 0.59 19.26 28.44
N ARG A 76 1.26 18.20 28.92
CA ARG A 76 2.57 18.26 29.61
C ARG A 76 3.75 17.87 28.72
N TYR A 77 3.51 17.61 27.43
CA TYR A 77 4.53 17.26 26.45
C TYR A 77 5.37 16.04 26.85
N THR A 78 4.77 15.05 27.53
CA THR A 78 5.51 13.86 28.01
C THR A 78 5.87 12.90 26.87
N THR A 79 5.04 12.82 25.83
CA THR A 79 5.31 12.00 24.64
C THR A 79 6.33 12.70 23.73
N ILE A 80 7.49 12.05 23.56
CA ILE A 80 8.60 12.56 22.73
C ILE A 80 8.80 11.78 21.42
N ASN A 81 8.16 10.62 21.27
CA ASN A 81 8.28 9.76 20.09
C ASN A 81 6.91 9.39 19.54
N PHE A 82 6.75 9.50 18.22
CA PHE A 82 5.52 9.14 17.50
C PHE A 82 5.88 8.19 16.37
N SER A 83 5.15 7.09 16.26
CA SER A 83 5.34 6.16 15.15
C SER A 83 4.69 6.69 13.88
N PHE A 84 5.41 6.63 12.77
CA PHE A 84 4.89 6.86 11.43
C PHE A 84 4.78 5.56 10.61
N TYR A 85 5.13 4.41 11.20
CA TYR A 85 5.25 3.13 10.49
C TYR A 85 3.94 2.73 9.80
N GLY A 86 2.81 2.94 10.48
CA GLY A 86 1.49 2.61 9.94
C GLY A 86 1.15 3.33 8.63
N PHE A 87 1.71 4.52 8.38
CA PHE A 87 1.52 5.22 7.11
C PHE A 87 2.25 4.51 5.97
N TYR A 88 3.48 4.02 6.21
CA TYR A 88 4.25 3.29 5.20
C TYR A 88 3.64 1.93 4.90
N THR A 89 3.23 1.17 5.92
CA THR A 89 2.68 -0.17 5.71
C THR A 89 1.23 -0.21 5.26
N GLY A 90 0.50 0.90 5.41
CA GLY A 90 -0.89 1.01 5.02
C GLY A 90 -1.06 1.89 3.78
N PRO A 91 -1.52 3.14 3.95
CA PRO A 91 -1.94 3.99 2.84
C PRO A 91 -0.82 4.23 1.82
N LEU A 92 0.42 4.50 2.23
CA LEU A 92 1.49 4.80 1.29
C LEU A 92 1.86 3.60 0.41
N ALA A 93 1.92 2.38 0.97
CA ALA A 93 2.16 1.17 0.19
C ALA A 93 1.04 0.91 -0.82
N ASN A 94 -0.21 1.12 -0.43
CA ASN A 94 -1.37 0.97 -1.32
C ASN A 94 -1.30 1.96 -2.48
N LEU A 95 -1.02 3.24 -2.19
CA LEU A 95 -0.91 4.29 -3.20
C LEU A 95 0.27 4.05 -4.14
N GLU A 96 1.41 3.61 -3.62
CA GLU A 96 2.58 3.27 -4.45
C GLU A 96 2.28 2.13 -5.41
N ASN A 97 1.58 1.10 -4.94
CA ASN A 97 1.13 0.01 -5.79
C ASN A 97 0.23 0.53 -6.93
N VAL A 98 -0.71 1.45 -6.66
CA VAL A 98 -1.55 2.03 -7.71
C VAL A 98 -0.72 2.81 -8.73
N ILE A 99 0.20 3.67 -8.26
CA ILE A 99 1.03 4.50 -9.14
C ILE A 99 1.86 3.64 -10.10
N ASN A 100 2.47 2.58 -9.58
CA ASN A 100 3.41 1.73 -10.32
C ASN A 100 2.74 0.58 -11.08
N ASN A 101 1.47 0.25 -10.81
CA ASN A 101 0.78 -0.86 -11.48
C ASN A 101 0.45 -0.50 -12.95
N PRO A 102 0.94 -1.28 -13.94
CA PRO A 102 0.60 -1.09 -15.35
C PRO A 102 -0.74 -1.74 -15.74
N ALA A 103 -1.31 -2.60 -14.90
CA ALA A 103 -2.49 -3.42 -15.17
C ALA A 103 -3.74 -2.94 -14.42
N LEU A 104 -3.85 -1.63 -14.18
CA LEU A 104 -5.06 -1.03 -13.60
C LEU A 104 -6.27 -1.21 -14.53
N ASP A 105 -7.43 -1.48 -13.94
CA ASP A 105 -8.67 -1.69 -14.70
C ASP A 105 -9.32 -0.34 -15.06
N ALA A 106 -9.37 -0.04 -16.36
CA ALA A 106 -10.02 1.16 -16.89
C ALA A 106 -11.55 1.16 -16.67
N ASN A 107 -12.17 0.00 -16.42
CA ASN A 107 -13.60 -0.10 -16.12
C ASN A 107 -13.94 0.36 -14.70
N GLU A 108 -12.94 0.46 -13.81
CA GLU A 108 -13.11 1.02 -12.47
C GLU A 108 -12.92 2.55 -12.44
N GLY A 109 -12.35 3.11 -13.50
CA GLY A 109 -12.14 4.54 -13.66
C GLY A 109 -10.99 4.79 -14.64
N PRO A 110 -10.87 6.00 -15.23
CA PRO A 110 -9.75 6.31 -16.11
C PRO A 110 -8.41 6.04 -15.41
N VAL A 111 -7.54 5.24 -16.02
CA VAL A 111 -6.25 4.81 -15.42
C VAL A 111 -5.40 6.00 -15.00
N ASN A 112 -5.36 7.04 -15.84
CA ASN A 112 -4.63 8.26 -15.52
C ASN A 112 -5.20 8.97 -14.29
N SER A 113 -6.54 9.02 -14.15
CA SER A 113 -7.19 9.60 -12.98
C SER A 113 -6.92 8.77 -11.72
N GLN A 114 -6.94 7.43 -11.79
CA GLN A 114 -6.57 6.58 -10.65
C GLN A 114 -5.14 6.89 -10.17
N LYS A 115 -4.17 6.98 -11.09
CA LYS A 115 -2.78 7.32 -10.75
C LYS A 115 -2.65 8.75 -10.23
N ALA A 116 -3.34 9.71 -10.83
CA ALA A 116 -3.33 11.10 -10.40
C ALA A 116 -3.88 11.25 -8.97
N VAL A 117 -5.02 10.64 -8.66
CA VAL A 117 -5.58 10.62 -7.30
C VAL A 117 -4.62 9.94 -6.32
N ALA A 118 -3.99 8.83 -6.72
CA ALA A 118 -3.03 8.16 -5.87
C ALA A 118 -1.79 9.04 -5.55
N LYS A 119 -1.29 9.79 -6.54
CA LYS A 119 -0.22 10.79 -6.37
C LYS A 119 -0.63 11.92 -5.42
N ILE A 120 -1.84 12.45 -5.56
CA ILE A 120 -2.39 13.51 -4.69
C ILE A 120 -2.47 13.02 -3.23
N LEU A 121 -3.02 11.84 -3.00
CA LEU A 121 -3.10 11.26 -1.67
C LEU A 121 -1.70 10.98 -1.09
N LYS A 122 -0.77 10.45 -1.89
CA LYS A 122 0.62 10.22 -1.47
C LYS A 122 1.27 11.53 -1.03
N ALA A 123 1.08 12.60 -1.80
CA ALA A 123 1.55 13.93 -1.44
C ALA A 123 0.94 14.42 -0.11
N TYR A 124 -0.37 14.25 0.08
CA TYR A 124 -1.06 14.63 1.31
C TYR A 124 -0.52 13.89 2.56
N TYR A 125 -0.28 12.58 2.46
CA TYR A 125 0.30 11.80 3.54
C TYR A 125 1.72 12.27 3.88
N PHE A 126 2.59 12.43 2.89
CA PHE A 126 3.96 12.89 3.14
C PHE A 126 4.02 14.32 3.65
N TRP A 127 3.10 15.19 3.20
CA TRP A 127 2.96 16.54 3.75
C TRP A 127 2.66 16.49 5.25
N HIS A 128 1.61 15.77 5.65
CA HIS A 128 1.27 15.61 7.07
C HIS A 128 2.43 15.01 7.88
N MET A 129 3.10 14.00 7.33
CA MET A 129 4.19 13.34 8.02
C MET A 129 5.41 14.27 8.17
N THR A 130 5.84 14.95 7.11
CA THR A 130 7.02 15.80 7.21
C THR A 130 6.78 17.01 8.12
N ASP A 131 5.55 17.52 8.22
CA ASP A 131 5.20 18.57 9.18
C ASP A 131 5.31 18.11 10.65
N ARG A 132 5.14 16.80 10.90
CA ARG A 132 5.24 16.22 12.24
C ARG A 132 6.65 15.75 12.60
N TRP A 133 7.36 15.12 11.67
CA TRP A 133 8.64 14.44 11.92
C TRP A 133 9.85 15.13 11.30
N GLY A 134 9.66 16.08 10.38
CA GLY A 134 10.75 16.68 9.61
C GLY A 134 11.28 15.70 8.55
N PRO A 135 12.60 15.42 8.53
CA PRO A 135 13.19 14.47 7.60
C PRO A 135 12.59 13.06 7.71
N LEU A 136 12.37 12.40 6.58
CA LEU A 136 11.71 11.08 6.50
C LEU A 136 12.23 10.26 5.32
N PRO A 137 12.10 8.92 5.35
CA PRO A 137 12.29 8.09 4.18
C PRO A 137 11.33 8.44 3.04
N TYR A 138 11.82 9.01 1.93
CA TYR A 138 10.95 9.49 0.86
C TYR A 138 11.35 8.97 -0.52
N SER A 139 12.44 9.48 -1.12
CA SER A 139 12.87 9.16 -2.49
C SER A 139 13.31 7.70 -2.67
N GLU A 140 13.74 7.08 -1.58
CA GLU A 140 14.19 5.69 -1.54
C GLU A 140 13.19 4.74 -0.88
N ALA A 141 12.10 5.27 -0.32
CA ALA A 141 11.10 4.48 0.38
C ALA A 141 10.15 3.75 -0.58
N LEU A 142 9.37 2.82 -0.03
CA LEU A 142 8.30 2.07 -0.72
C LEU A 142 8.79 1.21 -1.90
N LYS A 143 10.09 0.86 -1.94
CA LYS A 143 10.70 -0.02 -2.97
C LYS A 143 10.66 -1.51 -2.62
N GLY A 144 9.96 -1.88 -1.55
CA GLY A 144 9.84 -3.28 -1.12
C GLY A 144 11.19 -3.94 -0.87
N THR A 145 11.43 -5.08 -1.53
CA THR A 145 12.66 -5.87 -1.38
C THR A 145 13.89 -5.21 -1.98
N ASP A 146 13.72 -4.19 -2.82
CA ASP A 146 14.84 -3.53 -3.51
C ASP A 146 15.59 -2.57 -2.58
N ASN A 147 14.97 -2.12 -1.49
CA ASN A 147 15.65 -1.31 -0.48
C ASN A 147 15.00 -1.42 0.92
N TYR A 148 15.64 -2.15 1.82
CA TYR A 148 15.21 -2.28 3.21
C TYR A 148 15.65 -1.12 4.12
N THR A 149 16.58 -0.28 3.68
CA THR A 149 17.18 0.80 4.48
C THR A 149 17.14 2.13 3.72
N PRO A 150 15.94 2.65 3.42
CA PRO A 150 15.81 3.91 2.71
C PRO A 150 16.40 5.07 3.52
N LYS A 151 17.17 5.94 2.85
CA LYS A 151 17.69 7.14 3.48
C LYS A 151 16.58 8.11 3.86
N TYR A 152 16.87 8.97 4.83
CA TYR A 152 16.00 10.09 5.17
C TYR A 152 16.31 11.26 4.25
N ASP A 153 15.29 11.76 3.58
CA ASP A 153 15.38 13.02 2.84
C ASP A 153 15.05 14.19 3.75
N SER A 154 15.65 15.34 3.49
CA SER A 154 15.33 16.55 4.23
C SER A 154 13.89 16.99 3.98
N GLN A 155 13.29 17.69 4.94
CA GLN A 155 11.94 18.24 4.78
C GLN A 155 11.83 19.15 3.54
N GLN A 156 12.88 19.91 3.22
CA GLN A 156 12.91 20.75 2.02
C GLN A 156 12.84 19.92 0.73
N GLU A 157 13.63 18.85 0.62
CA GLU A 157 13.61 17.95 -0.54
C GLU A 157 12.25 17.27 -0.69
N ILE A 158 11.64 16.84 0.43
CA ILE A 158 10.30 16.27 0.44
C ILE A 158 9.31 17.28 -0.14
N TYR A 159 9.22 18.49 0.42
CA TYR A 159 8.30 19.54 -0.04
C TYR A 159 8.45 19.85 -1.53
N ASN A 160 9.68 20.03 -2.01
CA ASN A 160 9.95 20.28 -3.42
C ASN A 160 9.40 19.14 -4.31
N SER A 161 9.59 17.90 -3.89
CA SER A 161 9.08 16.73 -4.60
C SER A 161 7.55 16.61 -4.51
N LEU A 162 6.92 17.06 -3.41
CA LEU A 162 5.45 17.06 -3.29
C LEU A 162 4.82 17.99 -4.34
N PHE A 163 5.40 19.17 -4.57
CA PHE A 163 4.91 20.08 -5.61
C PHE A 163 5.02 19.46 -7.00
N THR A 164 6.16 18.87 -7.33
CA THR A 164 6.33 18.14 -8.60
C THR A 164 5.32 17.00 -8.74
N LEU A 165 5.10 16.23 -7.68
CA LEU A 165 4.15 15.12 -7.69
C LEU A 165 2.70 15.59 -7.93
N LEU A 166 2.32 16.73 -7.35
CA LEU A 166 1.01 17.36 -7.55
C LEU A 166 0.86 17.95 -8.96
N ASP A 167 1.90 18.56 -9.51
CA ASP A 167 1.89 19.05 -10.90
C ASP A 167 1.71 17.91 -11.90
N GLU A 168 2.41 16.80 -11.71
CA GLU A 168 2.24 15.59 -12.54
C GLU A 168 0.83 15.00 -12.43
N ALA A 169 0.26 14.99 -11.22
CA ALA A 169 -1.10 14.53 -11.01
C ALA A 169 -2.10 15.43 -11.73
N ASN A 170 -1.97 16.76 -11.58
CA ASN A 170 -2.85 17.73 -12.22
C ASN A 170 -2.77 17.67 -13.75
N ALA A 171 -1.60 17.44 -14.31
CA ALA A 171 -1.41 17.30 -15.77
C ALA A 171 -2.06 16.03 -16.36
N THR A 172 -2.25 14.99 -15.55
CA THR A 172 -2.74 13.67 -16.02
C THR A 172 -4.17 13.38 -15.58
N LEU A 173 -4.71 14.11 -14.61
CA LEU A 173 -6.08 13.97 -14.15
C LEU A 173 -7.06 14.29 -15.28
N ALA A 174 -7.87 13.32 -15.67
CA ALA A 174 -8.84 13.52 -16.75
C ALA A 174 -9.98 14.44 -16.27
N THR A 175 -10.46 15.32 -17.16
CA THR A 175 -11.58 16.25 -16.90
C THR A 175 -12.96 15.56 -16.84
N GLY A 176 -13.00 14.23 -16.87
CA GLY A 176 -14.24 13.45 -16.82
C GLY A 176 -14.00 11.97 -16.52
N GLY A 177 -15.07 11.28 -16.13
CA GLY A 177 -15.04 9.89 -15.67
C GLY A 177 -15.09 9.79 -14.15
N THR A 178 -15.77 8.76 -13.65
CA THR A 178 -15.90 8.48 -12.22
C THR A 178 -14.91 7.39 -11.84
N ILE A 179 -14.19 7.59 -10.74
CA ILE A 179 -13.42 6.53 -10.08
C ILE A 179 -14.38 5.81 -9.14
N LYS A 180 -14.62 4.52 -9.37
CA LYS A 180 -15.44 3.70 -8.46
C LYS A 180 -14.79 3.68 -7.08
N ASN A 181 -15.59 3.59 -6.02
CA ASN A 181 -15.12 3.52 -4.63
C ASN A 181 -14.29 4.73 -4.14
N ASP A 182 -14.24 5.83 -4.89
CA ASP A 182 -13.76 7.10 -4.32
C ASP A 182 -14.76 7.53 -3.24
N ILE A 183 -14.29 7.66 -2.00
CA ILE A 183 -15.12 8.05 -0.86
C ILE A 183 -14.96 9.53 -0.49
N MET A 184 -14.19 10.28 -1.27
CA MET A 184 -13.93 11.71 -1.05
C MET A 184 -14.72 12.61 -2.02
N TYR A 185 -14.84 12.21 -3.29
CA TYR A 185 -15.51 12.95 -4.37
C TYR A 185 -16.42 12.05 -5.21
#